data_AF-A0A150PKS9-F1
#
_entry.id   AF-A0A150PKS9-F1
#
_cell.length_a   1.000
_cell.length_b   1.000
_cell.length_c   1.000
_cell.angle_alpha   90.00
_cell.angle_beta   90.00
_cell.angle_gamma   90.00
#
_symmetry.space_group_name_H-M   'P 1'
#
loop_
_entity.id
_entity.type
_entity.pdbx_description
1 polymer ?
#
loop_
_entity_poly.entity_id
_entity_poly.type
_entity_poly.pdbx_seq_one_letter_code
_entity_poly.pdbx_strand_id
1 'polypeptide(L)'
;MPGSNKLTKAQMIVGLAEATNLDKKSVASVLDALSELVKKELGPEGPGEVTVPGLVKIKAKEIPATQDREGINPFTKQPMTIKGKPASRKLRAAPVKALKDG
;
A
#
# COMPACT_ATOMS: atom_id res chain seq x y z
N MET A 1 -11.21 -18.16 -17.03
CA MET A 1 -11.43 -16.92 -16.24
C MET A 1 -10.48 -16.96 -15.05
N PRO A 2 -9.63 -15.94 -14.81
CA PRO A 2 -8.88 -15.88 -13.57
C PRO A 2 -9.88 -15.86 -12.40
N GLY A 3 -9.81 -16.87 -11.54
CA GLY A 3 -10.86 -17.21 -10.59
C GLY A 3 -11.13 -16.10 -9.58
N SER A 4 -12.40 -15.72 -9.45
CA SER A 4 -12.90 -14.71 -8.52
C SER A 4 -12.82 -15.10 -7.03
N ASN A 5 -12.09 -16.16 -6.67
CA ASN A 5 -11.84 -16.53 -5.28
C ASN A 5 -10.66 -15.74 -4.75
N LYS A 6 -10.91 -14.46 -4.42
CA LYS A 6 -9.97 -13.64 -3.68
C LYS A 6 -9.69 -14.34 -2.36
N LEU A 7 -8.42 -14.67 -2.13
CA LEU A 7 -7.97 -15.30 -0.90
C LEU A 7 -8.34 -14.36 0.26
N THR A 8 -9.26 -14.81 1.12
CA THR A 8 -9.74 -14.01 2.24
C THR A 8 -8.68 -13.97 3.35
N LYS A 9 -8.70 -12.92 4.19
CA LYS A 9 -7.77 -12.79 5.33
C LYS A 9 -7.71 -14.07 6.17
N ALA A 10 -8.86 -14.72 6.38
CA ALA A 10 -8.95 -15.98 7.13
C ALA A 10 -8.26 -17.15 6.40
N GLN A 11 -8.48 -17.31 5.10
CA GLN A 11 -7.84 -18.36 4.31
C GLN A 11 -6.31 -18.17 4.23
N MET A 12 -5.84 -16.92 4.23
CA MET A 12 -4.42 -16.61 4.21
C MET A 12 -3.73 -16.98 5.53
N ILE A 13 -4.41 -16.73 6.66
CA ILE A 13 -3.93 -17.16 7.99
C ILE A 13 -3.88 -18.69 8.08
N VAL A 14 -4.87 -19.39 7.54
CA VAL A 14 -4.90 -20.86 7.52
C VAL A 14 -3.75 -21.43 6.69
N GLY A 15 -3.56 -20.94 5.45
CA GLY A 15 -2.48 -21.43 4.60
C GLY A 15 -1.08 -21.12 5.16
N LEU A 16 -0.90 -19.98 5.83
CA LEU A 16 0.35 -19.66 6.53
C LEU A 16 0.55 -20.53 7.77
N ALA A 17 -0.50 -20.79 8.55
CA ALA A 17 -0.43 -21.67 9.71
C ALA A 17 -0.04 -23.10 9.32
N GLU A 18 -0.60 -23.62 8.22
CA GLU A 18 -0.26 -24.93 7.66
C GLU A 18 1.18 -24.98 7.14
N ALA A 19 1.64 -23.94 6.42
CA ALA A 19 2.99 -23.89 5.86
C ALA A 19 4.08 -23.69 6.93
N THR A 20 3.76 -23.02 8.03
CA THR A 20 4.73 -22.68 9.09
C THR A 20 4.59 -23.54 10.35
N ASN A 21 3.60 -24.45 10.41
CA ASN A 21 3.23 -25.22 11.60
C ASN A 21 3.01 -24.35 12.85
N LEU A 22 2.53 -23.12 12.67
CA LEU A 22 2.23 -22.18 13.76
C LEU A 22 0.74 -22.15 14.08
N ASP A 23 0.43 -21.82 15.33
CA ASP A 23 -0.94 -21.63 15.77
C ASP A 23 -1.58 -20.44 15.04
N LYS A 24 -2.86 -20.56 14.66
CA LYS A 24 -3.59 -19.51 13.91
C LYS A 24 -3.58 -18.18 14.64
N LYS A 25 -3.58 -18.21 15.99
CA LYS A 25 -3.47 -17.02 16.83
C LYS A 25 -2.10 -16.35 16.67
N SER A 26 -1.03 -17.12 16.69
CA SER A 26 0.34 -16.61 16.53
C SER A 26 0.54 -16.00 15.14
N VAL A 27 0.02 -16.63 14.08
CA VAL A 27 0.07 -16.06 12.72
C VAL A 27 -0.71 -14.75 12.62
N ALA A 28 -1.89 -14.67 13.23
CA ALA A 28 -2.66 -13.43 13.28
C ALA A 28 -1.90 -12.32 14.02
N SER A 29 -1.27 -12.63 15.17
CA SER A 29 -0.45 -11.69 15.92
C SER A 29 0.79 -11.22 15.14
N VAL A 30 1.44 -12.10 14.38
CA VAL A 30 2.58 -11.72 13.52
C VAL A 30 2.15 -10.77 12.42
N LEU A 31 1.01 -11.02 11.76
CA LEU A 31 0.48 -10.13 10.72
C LEU A 31 0.09 -8.76 11.29
N ASP A 32 -0.43 -8.73 12.51
CA ASP A 32 -0.79 -7.48 13.20
C ASP A 32 0.46 -6.68 13.58
N ALA A 33 1.44 -7.33 14.23
CA ALA A 33 2.74 -6.72 14.57
C ALA A 33 3.49 -6.22 13.32
N LEU A 34 3.45 -6.97 12.22
CA LEU A 34 4.03 -6.54 10.94
C LEU A 34 3.30 -5.31 10.38
N SER A 35 1.98 -5.24 10.54
CA SER A 35 1.19 -4.07 10.14
C SER A 35 1.52 -2.84 11.00
N GLU A 36 1.73 -3.02 12.29
CA GLU A 36 2.16 -1.94 13.20
C GLU A 36 3.57 -1.44 12.90
N LEU A 37 4.53 -2.35 12.65
CA LEU A 37 5.89 -1.99 12.23
C LEU A 37 5.87 -1.20 10.92
N VAL A 38 5.10 -1.66 9.94
CA VAL A 38 4.92 -0.95 8.67
C VAL A 38 4.30 0.43 8.88
N LYS A 39 3.33 0.58 9.78
CA LYS A 39 2.73 1.88 10.13
C LYS A 39 3.73 2.82 10.81
N LYS A 40 4.58 2.31 11.72
CA LYS A 40 5.62 3.09 12.38
C LYS A 40 6.67 3.58 11.39
N GLU A 41 7.12 2.70 10.51
CA GLU A 41 8.16 3.01 9.51
C GLU A 41 7.65 3.93 8.39
N LEU A 42 6.36 3.82 8.06
CA LEU A 42 5.65 4.75 7.16
C LEU A 42 5.08 5.97 7.91
N GLY A 43 5.36 6.11 9.20
CA GLY A 43 4.91 7.22 10.02
C GLY A 43 5.67 8.52 9.72
N PRO A 44 5.36 9.60 10.44
CA PRO A 44 6.12 10.86 10.39
C PRO A 44 7.54 10.71 10.96
N GLU A 45 7.77 9.72 11.82
CA GLU A 45 9.05 9.48 12.50
C GLU A 45 9.90 8.39 11.82
N GLY A 46 9.31 7.62 10.90
CA GLY A 46 9.99 6.57 10.17
C GLY A 46 10.64 7.07 8.87
N PRO A 47 11.59 6.31 8.29
CA PRO A 47 12.30 6.66 7.05
C PRO A 47 11.42 6.75 5.81
N GLY A 48 10.10 6.52 5.94
CA GLY A 48 9.14 6.64 4.85
C GLY A 48 9.30 5.54 3.80
N GLU A 49 10.13 4.53 4.05
CA GLU A 49 10.41 3.42 3.17
C GLU A 49 10.49 2.15 4.01
N VAL A 50 9.70 1.15 3.67
CA VAL A 50 9.73 -0.17 4.31
C VAL A 50 9.77 -1.24 3.25
N THR A 51 10.70 -2.18 3.38
CA THR A 51 10.80 -3.34 2.50
C THR A 51 10.28 -4.55 3.26
N VAL A 52 9.15 -5.09 2.81
CA VAL A 52 8.68 -6.40 3.27
C VAL A 52 9.47 -7.45 2.48
N PRO A 53 10.36 -8.22 3.15
CA PRO A 53 11.23 -9.16 2.47
C PRO A 53 10.39 -10.18 1.68
N GLY A 54 10.84 -10.48 0.45
CA GLY A 54 10.17 -11.44 -0.43
C GLY A 54 8.86 -10.99 -1.06
N LEU A 55 8.31 -9.82 -0.69
CA LEU A 55 7.01 -9.37 -1.20
C LEU A 55 7.06 -7.98 -1.86
N VAL A 56 7.11 -6.92 -1.06
CA VAL A 56 6.86 -5.57 -1.57
C VAL A 56 7.73 -4.53 -0.89
N LYS A 57 8.19 -3.58 -1.68
CA LYS A 57 8.84 -2.37 -1.24
C LYS A 57 7.81 -1.25 -1.20
N ILE A 58 7.49 -0.74 -0.02
CA ILE A 58 6.52 0.32 0.20
C ILE A 58 7.27 1.62 0.45
N LYS A 59 7.05 2.61 -0.41
CA LYS A 59 7.61 3.96 -0.28
C LYS A 59 6.49 4.98 -0.07
N ALA A 60 6.62 5.81 0.95
CA ALA A 60 5.85 7.03 1.08
C ALA A 60 6.43 8.09 0.15
N LYS A 61 5.63 8.50 -0.83
CA LYS A 61 5.93 9.64 -1.68
C LYS A 61 5.09 10.82 -1.21
N GLU A 62 5.76 11.84 -0.71
CA GLU A 62 5.13 13.15 -0.53
C GLU A 62 4.84 13.74 -1.90
N ILE A 63 3.59 14.14 -2.09
CA ILE A 63 3.15 14.82 -3.29
C ILE A 63 3.09 16.29 -2.94
N PRO A 64 3.91 17.13 -3.62
CA PRO A 64 3.92 18.55 -3.35
C PRO A 64 2.55 19.16 -3.67
N ALA A 65 2.22 20.23 -2.96
CA ALA A 65 1.00 20.98 -3.21
C ALA A 65 0.99 21.43 -4.68
N THR A 66 -0.09 21.10 -5.39
CA THR A 66 -0.29 21.61 -6.75
C THR A 66 -1.00 22.95 -6.62
N GLN A 67 -0.44 24.01 -7.21
CA GLN A 67 -1.05 25.35 -7.20
C GLN A 67 -2.35 25.37 -8.01
N ASP A 68 -3.22 26.33 -7.69
CA ASP A 68 -4.42 26.61 -8.45
C ASP A 68 -4.05 26.91 -9.90
N ARG A 69 -4.67 26.19 -10.83
CA ARG A 69 -4.43 26.37 -12.26
C ARG A 69 -5.74 26.56 -13.00
N GLU A 70 -5.72 27.45 -13.98
CA GLU A 70 -6.83 27.61 -14.90
C GLU A 70 -6.85 26.40 -15.84
N GLY A 71 -7.97 25.68 -15.84
CA GLY A 71 -8.15 24.48 -16.64
C GLY A 71 -9.50 24.47 -17.33
N ILE A 72 -9.58 23.77 -18.44
CA ILE A 72 -10.84 23.56 -19.15
C ILE A 72 -11.48 22.31 -18.54
N ASN A 73 -12.73 22.42 -18.07
CA ASN A 73 -13.46 21.25 -17.59
C ASN A 73 -13.68 20.28 -18.77
N PRO A 74 -13.17 19.04 -18.72
CA PRO A 74 -13.32 18.09 -19.81
C PRO A 74 -14.80 17.77 -20.16
N PHE A 75 -15.75 18.10 -19.27
CA PHE A 75 -17.17 17.84 -19.48
C PHE A 75 -17.96 19.04 -20.06
N THR A 76 -17.67 20.27 -19.61
CA THR A 76 -18.43 21.47 -20.00
C THR A 76 -17.67 22.43 -20.92
N LYS A 77 -16.38 22.15 -21.23
CA LYS A 77 -15.50 22.98 -22.07
C LYS A 77 -15.39 24.46 -21.66
N GLN A 78 -15.88 24.81 -20.47
CA GLN A 78 -15.76 26.16 -19.90
C GLN A 78 -14.48 26.27 -19.06
N PRO A 79 -13.86 27.45 -19.01
CA PRO A 79 -12.72 27.70 -18.15
C PRO A 79 -13.16 27.65 -16.68
N MET A 80 -12.48 26.83 -15.89
CA MET A 80 -12.68 26.75 -14.45
C MET A 80 -11.34 26.72 -13.71
N THR A 81 -11.29 27.40 -12.57
CA THR A 81 -10.15 27.33 -11.67
C THR A 81 -10.11 25.94 -11.02
N ILE A 82 -9.16 25.09 -11.43
CA ILE A 82 -8.91 23.81 -10.78
C ILE A 82 -8.22 24.12 -9.46
N LYS A 83 -8.97 23.99 -8.36
CA LYS A 83 -8.41 24.18 -7.02
C LYS A 83 -7.19 23.29 -6.81
N GLY A 84 -6.12 23.90 -6.33
CA GLY A 84 -4.90 23.22 -5.98
C GLY A 84 -5.14 22.09 -5.00
N LYS A 85 -4.50 20.94 -5.20
CA LYS A 85 -4.55 19.84 -4.22
C LYS A 85 -3.46 20.08 -3.17
N PRO A 86 -3.79 20.05 -1.86
CA PRO A 86 -2.82 20.22 -0.80
C PRO A 86 -1.80 19.08 -0.81
N ALA A 87 -0.64 19.32 -0.20
CA ALA A 87 0.40 18.32 -0.06
C ALA A 87 -0.19 17.03 0.53
N SER A 88 -0.01 15.92 -0.18
CA SER A 88 -0.63 14.64 0.18
C SER A 88 0.42 13.55 0.19
N ARG A 89 0.45 12.72 1.23
CA ARG A 89 1.34 11.55 1.30
C ARG A 89 0.69 10.38 0.58
N LYS A 90 1.28 9.90 -0.52
CA LYS A 90 0.83 8.67 -1.19
C LYS A 90 1.80 7.52 -0.93
N LEU A 91 1.24 6.35 -0.62
CA LEU A 91 2.01 5.12 -0.55
C LEU A 91 2.14 4.52 -1.96
N ARG A 92 3.35 4.10 -2.30
CA ARG A 92 3.70 3.38 -3.53
C ARG A 92 4.27 2.04 -3.13
N ALA A 93 3.52 0.97 -3.38
CA ALA A 93 4.02 -0.40 -3.26
C ALA A 93 4.58 -0.84 -4.61
N ALA A 94 5.87 -1.18 -4.64
CA ALA A 94 6.54 -1.78 -5.79
C ALA A 94 6.89 -3.24 -5.45
N PRO A 95 6.60 -4.22 -6.32
CA PRO A 95 7.01 -5.59 -6.09
C PRO A 95 8.54 -5.69 -6.09
N VAL A 96 9.09 -6.53 -5.20
CA VAL A 96 10.52 -6.84 -5.25
C VAL A 96 10.82 -7.74 -6.45
N LYS A 97 12.07 -7.73 -6.94
CA LYS A 97 12.49 -8.58 -8.07
C LYS A 97 12.17 -10.06 -7.85
N ALA A 98 12.32 -10.54 -6.61
CA ALA A 98 11.99 -11.92 -6.23
C ALA A 98 10.52 -12.33 -6.49
N LEU A 99 9.57 -11.39 -6.51
CA LEU A 99 8.18 -11.67 -6.88
C LEU A 99 7.92 -11.61 -8.39
N LYS A 100 8.82 -11.00 -9.15
CA LYS A 100 8.60 -10.70 -10.57
C LYS A 100 9.30 -11.69 -11.51
N ASP A 101 10.25 -12.43 -10.98
CA ASP A 101 11.04 -13.45 -11.68
C ASP A 101 10.48 -14.88 -11.47
N GLY A 102 9.44 -15.01 -10.64
CA GLY A 102 8.77 -16.28 -10.33
C GLY A 102 7.48 -16.47 -11.10
#